data_AF-A0A967LS28-F1
#
_entry.id   AF-A0A967LS28-F1
#
_cell.length_a   1.000
_cell.length_b   1.000
_cell.length_c   1.000
_cell.angle_alpha   90.00
_cell.angle_beta   90.00
_cell.angle_gamma   90.00
#
_symmetry.space_group_name_H-M   'P 1'
#
loop_
_entity.id
_entity.type
_entity.pdbx_description
1 polymer ?
#
loop_
_entity_poly.entity_id
_entity_poly.type
_entity_poly.pdbx_seq_one_letter_code
_entity_poly.pdbx_strand_id
1 'polypeptide(L)'
;TTDHIALRVDGALRNRVGDDGRNLVQAAAARIPDGIQVPTLAELNGYSVSTLERRCQDWGLTTPGRILLWLRIIYGLHWLLEPGRSVESVATQIGYSSGAAFRRAVKVTLENGAGSMREPDGLDEALIGFARDCPGDPAVAAGGA
;
A
#
# COMPACT_ATOMS: atom_id res chain seq x y z
N THR A 1 -7.30 15.60 0.37
CA THR A 1 -7.77 14.37 -0.30
C THR A 1 -6.94 13.14 0.06
N THR A 2 -5.62 13.28 0.20
CA THR A 2 -4.69 12.22 0.66
C THR A 2 -5.03 11.60 2.02
N ASP A 3 -5.59 12.37 2.95
CA ASP A 3 -5.99 11.84 4.26
C ASP A 3 -7.06 10.76 4.17
N HIS A 4 -8.00 10.87 3.22
CA HIS A 4 -9.11 9.92 3.12
C HIS A 4 -8.64 8.53 2.64
N ILE A 5 -7.64 8.47 1.75
CA ILE A 5 -7.11 7.20 1.29
C ILE A 5 -6.24 6.52 2.37
N ALA A 6 -5.46 7.29 3.13
CA ALA A 6 -4.69 6.76 4.26
C ALA A 6 -5.60 6.13 5.33
N LEU A 7 -6.76 6.76 5.61
CA LEU A 7 -7.77 6.20 6.52
C LEU A 7 -8.37 4.88 6.01
N ARG A 8 -8.61 4.76 4.70
CA ARG A 8 -9.09 3.49 4.11
C ARG A 8 -8.05 2.38 4.19
N VAL A 9 -6.78 2.71 3.99
CA VAL A 9 -5.66 1.77 4.17
C VAL A 9 -5.57 1.29 5.62
N ASP A 10 -5.61 2.20 6.60
CA ASP A 10 -5.64 1.85 8.03
C ASP A 10 -6.84 0.95 8.36
N GLY A 11 -8.03 1.32 7.88
CA GLY A 11 -9.27 0.57 8.09
C GLY A 11 -9.19 -0.86 7.56
N ALA A 12 -8.58 -1.07 6.38
CA ALA A 12 -8.39 -2.40 5.78
C ALA A 12 -7.48 -3.31 6.63
N LEU A 13 -6.55 -2.73 7.40
CA LEU A 13 -5.58 -3.47 8.21
C LEU A 13 -6.00 -3.63 9.69
N ARG A 14 -6.97 -2.85 10.16
CA ARG A 14 -7.31 -2.72 11.59
C ARG A 14 -7.55 -4.04 12.33
N ASN A 15 -8.19 -5.00 11.68
CA ASN A 15 -8.53 -6.30 12.30
C ASN A 15 -7.45 -7.36 12.08
N ARG A 16 -6.29 -6.99 11.52
CA ARG A 16 -5.28 -7.95 11.07
C ARG A 16 -3.87 -7.59 11.51
N VAL A 17 -3.58 -6.30 11.67
CA VAL A 17 -2.24 -5.79 12.00
C VAL A 17 -2.35 -4.90 13.24
N GLY A 18 -1.45 -5.09 14.19
CA GLY A 18 -1.36 -4.28 15.40
C GLY A 18 -0.95 -2.82 15.13
N ASP A 19 -1.01 -1.98 16.16
CA ASP A 19 -0.83 -0.54 16.02
C ASP A 19 0.54 -0.17 15.43
N ASP A 20 1.62 -0.82 15.84
CA ASP A 20 2.97 -0.55 15.33
C ASP A 20 3.07 -0.80 13.81
N GLY A 21 2.53 -1.92 13.34
CA GLY A 21 2.51 -2.24 11.92
C GLY A 21 1.64 -1.24 11.14
N ARG A 22 0.48 -0.85 11.66
CA ARG A 22 -0.37 0.16 11.03
C ARG A 22 0.30 1.54 11.01
N ASN A 23 1.01 1.92 12.07
CA ASN A 23 1.78 3.16 12.13
C ASN A 23 2.87 3.20 11.06
N LEU A 24 3.59 2.09 10.84
CA LEU A 24 4.55 1.98 9.75
C LEU A 24 3.88 2.19 8.38
N VAL A 25 2.74 1.55 8.14
CA VAL A 25 1.99 1.66 6.88
C VAL A 25 1.50 3.10 6.67
N GLN A 26 1.00 3.77 7.71
CA GLN A 26 0.62 5.18 7.65
C GLN A 26 1.80 6.10 7.32
N ALA A 27 2.96 5.87 7.97
CA ALA A 27 4.19 6.61 7.69
C ALA A 27 4.65 6.44 6.23
N ALA A 28 4.55 5.22 5.68
CA ALA A 28 4.82 4.95 4.27
C ALA A 28 3.81 5.63 3.35
N ALA A 29 2.51 5.52 3.65
CA ALA A 29 1.40 6.05 2.85
C ALA A 29 1.49 7.58 2.68
N ALA A 30 1.88 8.29 3.75
CA ALA A 30 2.09 9.74 3.73
C ALA A 30 3.17 10.20 2.73
N ARG A 31 4.10 9.31 2.34
CA ARG A 31 5.25 9.63 1.48
C ARG A 31 5.18 8.98 0.10
N ILE A 32 4.08 8.32 -0.24
CA ILE A 32 3.85 7.77 -1.58
C ILE A 32 3.90 8.85 -2.68
N PRO A 33 3.30 10.05 -2.48
CA PRO A 33 3.42 11.13 -3.46
C PRO A 33 4.85 11.60 -3.72
N ASP A 34 5.76 11.37 -2.77
CA ASP A 34 7.17 11.75 -2.84
C ASP A 34 8.05 10.63 -3.42
N GLY A 35 7.46 9.49 -3.82
CA GLY A 35 8.20 8.37 -4.40
C GLY A 35 9.12 7.64 -3.41
N ILE A 36 8.74 7.56 -2.12
CA ILE A 36 9.53 6.92 -1.05
C ILE A 36 10.04 5.52 -1.44
N GLN A 37 11.25 5.19 -0.98
CA GLN A 37 11.89 3.89 -1.16
C GLN A 37 12.12 3.19 0.19
N VAL A 38 12.31 1.86 0.16
CA VAL A 38 12.48 1.05 1.40
C VAL A 38 13.62 1.56 2.29
N PRO A 39 14.83 1.89 1.78
CA PRO A 39 15.90 2.40 2.65
C PRO A 39 15.51 3.69 3.37
N THR A 40 14.86 4.62 2.67
CA THR A 40 14.36 5.86 3.25
C THR A 40 13.25 5.61 4.27
N LEU A 41 12.34 4.67 4.01
CA LEU A 41 11.31 4.29 4.98
C LEU A 41 11.93 3.71 6.27
N ALA A 42 12.96 2.86 6.13
CA ALA A 42 13.66 2.30 7.28
C ALA A 42 14.35 3.41 8.10
N GLU A 43 15.08 4.30 7.42
CA GLU A 43 15.79 5.42 8.04
C GLU A 43 14.84 6.36 8.79
N LEU A 44 13.70 6.73 8.19
CA LEU A 44 12.68 7.57 8.82
C LEU A 44 12.08 6.95 10.09
N ASN A 45 12.14 5.63 10.23
CA ASN A 45 11.66 4.90 11.41
C ASN A 45 12.80 4.48 12.34
N GLY A 46 14.04 4.95 12.11
CA GLY A 46 15.18 4.63 12.95
C GLY A 46 15.70 3.19 12.82
N TYR A 47 15.48 2.54 11.68
CA TYR A 47 15.84 1.15 11.43
C TYR A 47 16.84 0.99 10.29
N SER A 48 17.65 -0.08 10.35
CA SER A 48 18.24 -0.65 9.14
C SER A 48 17.15 -1.34 8.29
N VAL A 49 17.40 -1.54 6.99
CA VAL A 49 16.47 -2.28 6.11
C VAL A 49 16.18 -3.68 6.65
N SER A 50 17.21 -4.42 7.07
CA SER A 50 17.05 -5.76 7.63
C SER A 50 16.23 -5.78 8.94
N THR A 51 16.39 -4.74 9.77
CA THR A 51 15.59 -4.59 10.99
C THR A 51 14.13 -4.29 10.62
N LEU A 52 13.89 -3.42 9.64
CA LEU A 52 12.55 -3.11 9.17
C LEU A 52 11.85 -4.35 8.60
N GLU A 53 12.55 -5.18 7.82
CA GLU A 53 12.00 -6.43 7.29
C GLU A 53 11.58 -7.39 8.41
N ARG A 54 12.45 -7.57 9.42
CA ARG A 54 12.12 -8.40 10.59
C ARG A 54 10.92 -7.84 11.34
N ARG A 55 10.86 -6.53 11.57
CA ARG A 55 9.74 -5.86 12.23
C ARG A 55 8.44 -6.03 11.46
N CYS A 56 8.45 -5.90 10.14
CA CYS A 56 7.27 -6.18 9.31
C CYS A 56 6.76 -7.60 9.55
N GLN A 57 7.65 -8.59 9.57
CA GLN A 57 7.27 -9.98 9.86
C GLN A 57 6.68 -10.13 11.26
N ASP A 58 7.33 -9.56 12.28
CA ASP A 58 6.87 -9.60 13.68
C ASP A 58 5.48 -8.95 13.85
N TRP A 59 5.20 -7.88 13.09
CA TRP A 59 3.92 -7.17 13.07
C TRP A 59 2.89 -7.80 12.12
N GLY A 60 3.19 -8.94 11.50
CA GLY A 60 2.26 -9.61 10.59
C GLY A 60 1.99 -8.85 9.29
N LEU A 61 2.88 -7.96 8.89
CA LEU A 61 2.87 -7.27 7.60
C LEU A 61 3.58 -8.09 6.53
N THR A 62 3.28 -7.78 5.26
CA THR A 62 4.11 -8.19 4.13
C THR A 62 5.45 -7.44 4.12
N THR A 63 6.38 -7.80 3.23
CA THR A 63 7.71 -7.16 3.20
C THR A 63 7.62 -5.65 2.89
N PRO A 64 8.58 -4.81 3.34
CA PRO A 64 8.54 -3.37 3.08
C PRO A 64 8.39 -3.01 1.59
N GLY A 65 9.07 -3.75 0.71
CA GLY A 65 8.93 -3.56 -0.74
C GLY A 65 7.53 -3.87 -1.26
N ARG A 66 6.89 -4.93 -0.73
CA ARG A 66 5.49 -5.26 -1.07
C ARG A 66 4.51 -4.25 -0.50
N ILE A 67 4.73 -3.72 0.71
CA ILE A 67 3.94 -2.60 1.26
C ILE A 67 3.97 -1.41 0.29
N LEU A 68 5.16 -0.97 -0.12
CA LEU A 68 5.28 0.17 -1.04
C LEU A 68 4.65 -0.12 -2.42
N LEU A 69 4.73 -1.35 -2.91
CA LEU A 69 4.04 -1.76 -4.14
C LEU A 69 2.51 -1.59 -4.00
N TRP A 70 1.91 -2.16 -2.95
CA TRP A 70 0.47 -2.06 -2.70
C TRP A 70 0.02 -0.62 -2.53
N LEU A 71 0.74 0.17 -1.73
CA LEU A 71 0.40 1.57 -1.50
C LEU A 71 0.46 2.41 -2.79
N ARG A 72 1.46 2.20 -3.65
CA ARG A 72 1.51 2.87 -4.96
C ARG A 72 0.30 2.49 -5.82
N ILE A 73 -0.09 1.23 -5.85
CA ILE A 73 -1.28 0.78 -6.58
C ILE A 73 -2.55 1.42 -6.04
N ILE A 74 -2.77 1.38 -4.73
CA ILE A 74 -3.93 1.96 -4.05
C ILE A 74 -4.04 3.46 -4.32
N TYR A 75 -2.95 4.21 -4.16
CA TYR A 75 -2.93 5.65 -4.42
C TYR A 75 -3.10 5.97 -5.91
N GLY A 76 -2.48 5.18 -6.79
CA GLY A 76 -2.61 5.35 -8.23
C GLY A 76 -4.04 5.13 -8.72
N LEU A 77 -4.72 4.10 -8.22
CA LEU A 77 -6.13 3.85 -8.52
C LEU A 77 -7.02 4.96 -7.95
N HIS A 78 -6.78 5.39 -6.71
CA HIS A 78 -7.51 6.50 -6.10
C HIS A 78 -7.42 7.79 -6.92
N TRP A 79 -6.23 8.20 -7.35
CA TRP A 79 -6.07 9.38 -8.17
C TRP A 79 -6.65 9.24 -9.57
N LEU A 80 -6.73 8.03 -10.13
CA LEU A 80 -7.39 7.82 -11.43
C LEU A 80 -8.91 7.98 -11.40
N LEU A 81 -9.52 7.94 -10.21
CA LEU A 81 -10.92 8.30 -10.01
C LEU A 81 -11.14 9.82 -10.06
N GLU A 82 -10.08 10.63 -9.88
CA GLU A 82 -10.17 12.08 -10.03
C GLU A 82 -10.34 12.46 -11.51
N PRO A 83 -11.36 13.28 -11.86
CA PRO A 83 -11.53 13.76 -13.23
C PRO A 83 -10.29 14.50 -13.73
N GLY A 84 -9.90 14.24 -14.98
CA GLY A 84 -8.78 14.92 -15.64
C GLY A 84 -7.39 14.33 -15.38
N ARG A 85 -7.25 13.34 -14.48
CA ARG A 85 -5.98 12.63 -14.30
C ARG A 85 -5.70 11.65 -15.45
N SER A 86 -4.49 11.73 -16.00
CA SER A 86 -3.99 10.75 -16.96
C SER A 86 -3.21 9.64 -16.24
N VAL A 87 -3.20 8.44 -16.84
CA VAL A 87 -2.43 7.31 -16.29
C VAL A 87 -0.94 7.61 -16.25
N GLU A 88 -0.42 8.35 -17.24
CA GLU A 88 0.99 8.74 -17.29
C GLU A 88 1.36 9.65 -16.12
N SER A 89 0.57 10.71 -15.89
CA SER A 89 0.80 11.66 -14.81
C SER A 89 0.75 10.99 -13.44
N VAL A 90 -0.24 10.13 -13.20
CA VAL A 90 -0.39 9.37 -11.95
C VAL A 90 0.79 8.42 -11.75
N ALA A 91 1.17 7.68 -12.80
CA ALA A 91 2.27 6.72 -12.73
C ALA A 91 3.60 7.40 -12.38
N THR A 92 3.93 8.52 -13.02
CA THR A 92 5.13 9.30 -12.70
C THR A 92 5.08 9.82 -11.26
N GLN A 93 3.93 10.31 -10.80
CA GLN A 93 3.78 10.86 -9.44
C GLN A 93 4.02 9.82 -8.34
N ILE A 94 3.65 8.55 -8.56
CA ILE A 94 3.89 7.46 -7.59
C ILE A 94 5.20 6.68 -7.84
N GLY A 95 6.05 7.17 -8.75
CA GLY A 95 7.40 6.65 -8.97
C GLY A 95 7.56 5.52 -9.99
N TYR A 96 6.58 5.32 -10.89
CA TYR A 96 6.77 4.44 -12.06
C TYR A 96 7.43 5.21 -13.22
N SER A 97 8.22 4.49 -14.02
CA SER A 97 8.88 5.04 -15.20
C SER A 97 7.94 5.36 -16.37
N SER A 98 6.73 4.80 -16.37
CA SER A 98 5.69 5.08 -17.38
C SER A 98 4.31 4.59 -16.91
N GLY A 99 3.26 5.08 -17.57
CA GLY A 99 1.90 4.57 -17.39
C GLY A 99 1.75 3.10 -17.77
N ALA A 100 2.53 2.60 -18.73
CA ALA A 100 2.55 1.17 -19.10
C ALA A 100 3.14 0.29 -17.98
N ALA A 101 4.22 0.75 -17.33
CA ALA A 101 4.80 0.06 -16.19
C ALA A 101 3.81 0.00 -15.02
N PHE A 102 3.09 1.10 -14.76
CA PHE A 102 2.05 1.12 -13.74
C PHE A 102 0.89 0.17 -14.05
N ARG A 103 0.35 0.19 -15.29
CA ARG A 103 -0.70 -0.76 -15.72
C ARG A 103 -0.27 -2.21 -15.53
N ARG A 104 0.97 -2.54 -15.87
CA ARG A 104 1.52 -3.88 -15.68
C ARG A 104 1.57 -4.26 -14.20
N ALA A 105 2.00 -3.35 -13.33
CA ALA A 105 2.02 -3.59 -11.89
C ALA A 105 0.61 -3.85 -11.34
N VAL A 106 -0.38 -3.04 -11.74
CA VAL A 106 -1.80 -3.27 -11.37
C VAL A 106 -2.27 -4.64 -11.83
N LYS A 107 -2.07 -4.97 -13.12
CA LYS A 107 -2.51 -6.25 -13.70
C LYS A 107 -1.87 -7.47 -13.04
N VAL A 108 -0.59 -7.39 -12.66
CA VAL A 108 0.14 -8.51 -12.03
C VAL A 108 -0.28 -8.68 -10.57
N THR A 109 -0.63 -7.58 -9.90
CA THR A 109 -0.92 -7.59 -8.46
C THR A 109 -2.38 -7.90 -8.16
N LEU A 110 -3.32 -7.45 -9.00
CA LEU A 110 -4.74 -7.74 -8.85
C LEU A 110 -5.08 -9.01 -9.63
N GLU A 111 -5.40 -10.09 -8.90
CA GLU A 111 -5.58 -11.45 -9.42
C GLU A 111 -6.58 -11.55 -10.59
N ASN A 112 -7.60 -10.68 -10.65
CA ASN A 112 -8.63 -10.73 -11.70
C ASN A 112 -8.47 -9.71 -12.84
N GLY A 113 -7.58 -8.72 -12.74
CA GLY A 113 -7.40 -7.70 -13.79
C GLY A 113 -8.69 -7.00 -14.28
N ALA A 114 -9.81 -7.09 -13.54
CA ALA A 114 -11.16 -6.93 -14.08
C ALA A 114 -11.79 -5.56 -13.79
N GLY A 115 -11.30 -4.83 -12.79
CA GLY A 115 -11.69 -3.43 -12.62
C GLY A 115 -10.98 -2.57 -13.67
N SER A 116 -11.74 -1.79 -14.45
CA SER A 116 -11.14 -0.66 -15.13
C SER A 116 -10.37 0.15 -14.08
N MET A 117 -9.15 0.61 -14.38
CA MET A 117 -8.35 1.41 -13.43
C MET A 117 -9.04 2.73 -13.01
N ARG A 118 -10.19 3.05 -13.62
CA ARG A 118 -11.04 4.20 -13.35
C ARG A 118 -12.36 3.83 -12.68
N GLU A 119 -12.50 2.59 -12.22
CA GLU A 119 -13.67 2.13 -11.47
C GLU A 119 -13.35 2.03 -9.98
N PRO A 120 -14.31 2.41 -9.10
CA PRO A 120 -14.15 2.28 -7.64
C PRO A 120 -13.78 0.86 -7.20
N ASP A 121 -14.31 -0.15 -7.87
CA ASP A 121 -14.13 -1.57 -7.55
C ASP A 121 -12.65 -1.99 -7.56
N GLY A 122 -11.84 -1.45 -8.48
CA GLY A 122 -10.41 -1.75 -8.54
C GLY A 122 -9.66 -1.26 -7.30
N LEU A 123 -10.08 -0.12 -6.72
CA LEU A 123 -9.52 0.40 -5.49
C LEU A 123 -9.90 -0.46 -4.28
N ASP A 124 -11.16 -0.90 -4.21
CA ASP A 124 -11.61 -1.81 -3.15
C ASP A 124 -10.94 -3.19 -3.24
N GLU A 125 -10.79 -3.74 -4.44
CA GLU A 125 -10.03 -4.97 -4.69
C GLU A 125 -8.57 -4.83 -4.22
N ALA A 126 -7.94 -3.69 -4.48
CA ALA A 126 -6.57 -3.43 -4.02
C ALA A 126 -6.44 -3.34 -2.49
N LEU A 127 -7.40 -2.71 -1.80
CA LEU A 127 -7.43 -2.65 -0.33
C LEU A 127 -7.59 -4.05 0.28
N ILE A 128 -8.51 -4.85 -0.25
CA ILE A 128 -8.75 -6.24 0.19
C ILE A 128 -7.52 -7.10 -0.10
N GLY A 129 -6.93 -6.96 -1.28
CA GLY A 129 -5.72 -7.67 -1.70
C GLY A 129 -4.53 -7.36 -0.80
N PHE A 130 -4.31 -6.08 -0.47
CA PHE A 130 -3.24 -5.69 0.45
C PHE A 130 -3.43 -6.28 1.84
N ALA A 131 -4.64 -6.22 2.39
CA ALA A 131 -4.94 -6.82 3.69
C ALA A 131 -4.72 -8.34 3.67
N ARG A 132 -5.14 -9.04 2.60
CA ARG A 132 -4.93 -10.49 2.42
C ARG A 132 -3.44 -10.84 2.32
N ASP A 133 -2.65 -10.00 1.67
CA ASP A 133 -1.20 -10.20 1.49
C ASP A 133 -0.41 -10.06 2.80
N CYS A 134 -0.98 -9.39 3.80
CA CYS A 134 -0.41 -9.34 5.13
C CYS A 134 -0.68 -10.68 5.87
N PRO A 135 0.36 -11.36 6.39
CA PRO A 135 0.18 -12.60 7.16
C PRO A 135 -0.79 -12.47 8.35
N GLY A 136 -0.83 -11.29 8.97
CA GLY A 136 -1.60 -11.01 10.17
C GLY A 136 -0.75 -11.12 11.43
N ASP A 137 -1.00 -10.21 12.36
CA ASP A 137 -0.32 -10.13 13.65
C ASP A 137 -0.92 -11.20 14.59
N PRO A 138 -0.09 -12.14 15.10
CA PRO A 138 -0.57 -13.17 16.01
C PRO A 138 -1.19 -12.60 17.29
N ALA A 139 -0.76 -11.42 17.75
CA ALA A 139 -1.33 -10.77 18.92
C ALA A 139 -2.76 -10.27 18.68
N VAL A 140 -3.06 -9.79 17.46
CA VAL A 140 -4.41 -9.35 17.08
C VAL A 140 -5.36 -10.55 16.95
N ALA A 141 -4.87 -11.68 16.43
CA ALA A 141 -5.66 -12.91 16.33
C ALA A 141 -6.06 -13.50 17.69
N ALA A 142 -5.21 -13.36 18.71
CA ALA A 142 -5.46 -13.90 20.06
C ALA A 142 -6.44 -13.06 20.89
N GLY A 143 -6.62 -11.77 20.58
CA GLY A 143 -7.48 -10.85 21.33
C GLY A 143 -8.94 -10.79 20.87
N GLY A 144 -9.31 -11.54 19.83
CA GLY A 144 -10.66 -11.54 19.24
C GLY A 144 -11.58 -12.70 19.66
N ALA A 145 -11.17 -13.49 20.66
CA ALA A 145 -11.93 -14.64 21.19
C ALA A 145 -12.66 -14.30 22.50
#